data_AF-D3T9N8-F1
#
_entry.id   AF-D3T9N8-F1
#
_cell.length_a   1.000
_cell.length_b   1.000
_cell.length_c   1.000
_cell.angle_alpha   90.00
_cell.angle_beta   90.00
_cell.angle_gamma   90.00
#
_symmetry.space_group_name_H-M   'P 1'
#
loop_
_entity.id
_entity.type
_entity.pdbx_description
1 polymer ?
#
loop_
_entity_poly.entity_id
_entity_poly.type
_entity_poly.pdbx_seq_one_letter_code
_entity_poly.pdbx_strand_id
1 'polypeptide(L)' 'MSKWVAKWEQEDYDGRYIKLTKEFDSEEEAKDYIMNMEKSAREINKHFQLISLKPVEEREVEL' A
#
# COMPACT_ATOMS: atom_id res chain seq x y z
N MET A 1 17.63 -8.30 -3.67
CA MET A 1 16.17 -8.57 -3.74
C MET A 1 15.50 -7.23 -3.91
N SER A 2 14.66 -7.05 -4.94
CA SER A 2 14.03 -5.76 -5.21
C SER A 2 12.81 -5.58 -4.30
N LYS A 3 12.91 -4.67 -3.33
CA LYS A 3 11.76 -4.32 -2.48
C LYS A 3 10.70 -3.58 -3.29
N TRP A 4 9.45 -3.66 -2.86
CA TRP A 4 8.32 -2.93 -3.42
C TRP A 4 7.69 -2.05 -2.37
N VAL A 5 7.21 -0.88 -2.77
CA VAL A 5 6.47 0.05 -1.89
C VAL A 5 5.07 0.24 -2.43
N ALA A 6 4.09 0.00 -1.57
CA ALA A 6 2.71 0.39 -1.79
C ALA A 6 2.36 1.61 -0.93
N LYS A 7 1.65 2.56 -1.53
CA LYS A 7 1.05 3.72 -0.88
C LYS A 7 -0.44 3.72 -1.16
N TRP A 8 -1.25 3.86 -0.13
CA TRP A 8 -2.70 3.90 -0.27
C TRP A 8 -3.32 4.85 0.74
N GLU A 9 -4.55 5.24 0.47
CA GLU A 9 -5.42 5.97 1.40
C GLU A 9 -6.53 5.04 1.86
N GLN A 10 -6.89 5.11 3.13
CA GLN A 10 -8.03 4.38 3.69
C GLN A 10 -8.72 5.20 4.78
N GLU A 11 -9.97 4.85 5.07
CA GLU A 11 -10.70 5.41 6.22
C GLU A 11 -10.36 4.63 7.51
N ASP A 12 -10.03 5.34 8.59
CA ASP A 12 -9.80 4.76 9.91
C ASP A 12 -11.11 4.45 10.67
N TYR A 13 -10.99 4.00 11.92
CA TYR A 13 -12.14 3.71 12.78
C TYR A 13 -12.96 4.97 13.14
N ASP A 14 -12.32 6.14 13.16
CA ASP A 14 -12.93 7.43 13.48
C ASP A 14 -13.53 8.12 12.24
N GLY A 15 -13.44 7.50 11.06
CA GLY A 15 -13.93 8.07 9.80
C GLY A 15 -12.94 9.04 9.12
N ARG A 16 -11.68 9.08 9.57
CA ARG A 16 -10.64 9.95 8.99
C ARG A 16 -9.91 9.24 7.86
N TYR A 17 -9.64 9.98 6.79
CA TYR A 17 -8.80 9.51 5.69
C TYR A 17 -7.33 9.57 6.08
N ILE A 18 -6.68 8.41 6.16
CA ILE A 18 -5.25 8.28 6.46
C ILE A 18 -4.50 7.75 5.26
N LYS A 19 -3.25 8.21 5.10
CA LYS A 19 -2.34 7.72 4.06
C LYS A 19 -1.33 6.78 4.69
N LEU A 20 -1.21 5.59 4.12
CA LEU A 20 -0.34 4.54 4.60
C LEU A 20 0.71 4.21 3.54
N THR A 21 1.85 3.71 4.01
CA THR A 21 2.96 3.25 3.16
C THR A 21 3.52 1.98 3.77
N LYS A 22 3.72 0.95 2.94
CA LYS A 22 4.30 -0.31 3.38
C LYS A 22 5.26 -0.87 2.33
N GLU A 23 6.36 -1.45 2.81
CA GLU A 23 7.34 -2.16 2.01
C GLU A 23 7.02 -3.66 1.96
N PHE A 24 7.34 -4.28 0.84
CA PHE A 24 7.14 -5.70 0.55
C PHE A 24 8.41 -6.26 -0.08
N ASP A 25 8.68 -7.55 0.12
CA ASP A 25 9.87 -8.19 -0.44
C ASP A 25 9.68 -8.61 -1.90
N SER A 26 8.44 -8.60 -2.40
CA SER A 26 8.12 -8.91 -3.79
C SER A 26 6.91 -8.13 -4.33
N GLU A 27 6.80 -8.07 -5.66
CA GLU A 27 5.63 -7.50 -6.35
C GLU A 27 4.35 -8.29 -6.05
N GLU A 28 4.45 -9.61 -6.04
CA GLU A 28 3.33 -10.52 -5.81
C GLU A 28 2.74 -10.32 -4.41
N GLU A 29 3.59 -10.27 -3.38
CA GLU A 29 3.16 -10.00 -2.00
C GLU A 29 2.47 -8.63 -1.87
N ALA A 30 3.03 -7.60 -2.52
CA ALA A 30 2.44 -6.28 -2.50
C ALA A 30 1.07 -6.24 -3.18
N LYS A 31 0.93 -6.91 -4.32
CA LYS A 31 -0.34 -7.02 -5.06
C LYS A 31 -1.39 -7.78 -4.26
N ASP A 32 -1.04 -8.94 -3.73
CA ASP A 32 -1.94 -9.77 -2.94
C ASP A 32 -2.42 -9.02 -1.70
N TYR A 33 -1.52 -8.32 -1.01
CA TYR A 33 -1.87 -7.51 0.15
C TYR A 33 -2.86 -6.39 -0.21
N ILE A 34 -2.57 -5.61 -1.26
CA ILE A 34 -3.41 -4.50 -1.69
C ILE A 34 -4.79 -4.98 -2.17
N MET A 35 -4.84 -6.09 -2.93
CA MET A 35 -6.10 -6.69 -3.36
C MET A 35 -6.95 -7.16 -2.18
N ASN A 36 -6.34 -7.78 -1.17
CA ASN A 36 -7.05 -8.19 0.04
C ASN A 36 -7.57 -6.98 0.82
N MET A 37 -6.79 -5.91 0.95
CA MET A 37 -7.20 -4.68 1.61
C MET A 37 -8.37 -4.00 0.89
N GLU A 38 -8.32 -3.88 -0.44
CA GLU A 38 -9.39 -3.32 -1.24
C GLU A 38 -10.68 -4.13 -1.09
N LYS A 39 -10.57 -5.47 -1.15
CA LYS A 39 -11.71 -6.38 -0.95
C LYS A 39 -12.32 -6.20 0.44
N SER A 40 -11.50 -6.23 1.50
CA SER A 40 -11.99 -6.06 2.86
C SER A 40 -12.66 -4.71 3.06
N ALA A 41 -12.07 -3.61 2.54
CA ALA A 41 -12.66 -2.28 2.60
C ALA A 41 -14.03 -2.23 1.91
N ARG A 42 -14.16 -2.86 0.73
CA ARG A 42 -15.43 -2.97 0.01
C ARG A 42 -16.48 -3.77 0.79
N GLU A 43 -16.08 -4.86 1.44
CA GLU A 43 -16.98 -5.70 2.23
C GLU A 43 -17.56 -4.97 3.46
N ILE A 44 -16.78 -4.05 4.05
CA ILE A 44 -17.20 -3.23 5.19
C ILE A 44 -17.65 -1.81 4.81
N ASN A 45 -17.80 -1.54 3.51
CA ASN A 45 -18.18 -0.23 2.94
C ASN A 45 -17.31 0.94 3.46
N LYS A 46 -15.99 0.72 3.55
CA LYS A 46 -14.99 1.72 3.91
C LYS A 46 -14.23 2.18 2.67
N HIS A 47 -13.74 3.43 2.71
CA HIS A 47 -12.90 3.97 1.64
C HIS A 47 -11.54 3.28 1.59
N PHE A 48 -11.11 2.93 0.39
CA PHE A 48 -9.77 2.47 0.08
C PHE A 48 -9.39 2.98 -1.31
N GLN A 49 -8.21 3.56 -1.44
CA GLN A 49 -7.68 4.04 -2.71
C GLN A 49 -6.18 3.76 -2.80
N LEU A 50 -5.78 2.92 -3.76
CA LEU A 50 -4.38 2.74 -4.09
C LEU A 50 -3.83 4.03 -4.74
N ILE A 51 -2.77 4.60 -4.16
CA ILE A 51 -2.10 5.80 -4.68
C ILE A 51 -0.93 5.41 -5.58
N SER A 52 -0.11 4.46 -5.15
CA SER A 52 1.08 4.03 -5.88
C SER A 52 1.50 2.63 -5.46
N LEU A 53 1.95 1.82 -6.42
CA LEU A 53 2.61 0.55 -6.19
C LEU A 53 3.81 0.49 -7.15
N LYS A 54 5.03 0.51 -6.62
CA LYS A 54 6.24 0.55 -7.44
C LYS A 54 7.42 -0.14 -6.76
N PRO A 55 8.41 -0.64 -7.52
CA PRO A 55 9.67 -1.11 -6.94
C PRO A 55 10.38 0.03 -6.21
N VAL A 56 11.06 -0.30 -5.12
CA VAL A 56 12.01 0.59 -4.46
C VAL A 56 13.24 0.65 -5.36
N GLU A 57 13.35 1.71 -6.14
CA GLU A 57 14.60 2.04 -6.80
C GLU A 57 15.59 2.45 -5.72
N GLU A 58 16.62 1.63 -5.49
CA GLU A 58 17.78 1.98 -4.67
C GLU A 58 18.50 3.16 -5.31
N ARG A 59 18.03 4.40 -5.06
CA ARG A 59 18.81 5.60 -5.37
C ARG A 59 19.70 5.95 -4.19
N GLU A 60 20.94 5.51 -4.37
CA GLU A 60 22.23 6.03 -3.91
C GLU A 60 22.23 6.89 -2.64
N VAL A 61 22.84 6.32 -1.60
CA VAL A 61 23.39 7.07 -0.45
C VAL A 61 24.32 8.14 -1.01
N GLU A 62 23.92 9.42 -0.95
CA GLU A 62 24.90 10.52 -1.00
C GLU A 62 25.77 10.41 0.26
N LEU A 63 27.07 10.19 0.01
CA LEU A 63 28.18 10.07 0.96
C LEU A 63 28.41 11.35 1.79
#